data_AF-A0A934C773-F1
#
_entry.id   AF-A0A934C773-F1
#
_cell.length_a   1.000
_cell.length_b   1.000
_cell.length_c   1.000
_cell.angle_alpha   90.00
_cell.angle_beta   90.00
_cell.angle_gamma   90.00
#
_symmetry.space_group_name_H-M   'P 1'
#
loop_
_entity.id
_entity.type
_entity.pdbx_description
1 polymer ?
#
loop_
_entity_poly.entity_id
_entity_poly.type
_entity_poly.pdbx_seq_one_letter_code
_entity_poly.pdbx_strand_id
1 'polypeptide(L)'
;MANTLMKSPSAPVPFSPPPINSVEDTGLNPLWLQDLALKILYNQGFMSGFKIAEAIALPFAGVTDGILEALKREKLIEVKSSQGGLGEGAYTYGITGAGITRAREALERSQYAGPAPVPFEVYNEAIRRQRTGRMTVTARTMRQVLSQLVISEATFQRLGPALNSGTSIFMYGPPGNGKTSVARAFGNLILTQSMYIPYALYLDGQVIKVYDQVSHKLAPEAEGQATPTGTGNLRSNPRRDPRWVKIRRPFIVVGGELTLEGLDLVYDETHKFYEAPFQVKANGGIFLIDDFGRQQVRPRDLLNRWIVPLENRVDFLTLHNGRKVEVPFDVLIVFSTNLPPKDLVDEAFLRRLRHKIEIGDPTYEEYREIFKRVAADKKVEYSDQGLAYLLQEWYIKRNRKLRASHPRDLCDQILDIARYLSVPPTMSREMLDRAATSYFVDI
;
A
#
# COMPACT_ATOMS: atom_id res chain seq x y z
N MET A 1 30.65 16.65 -43.66
CA MET A 1 29.94 16.95 -42.40
C MET A 1 28.70 16.08 -42.36
N ALA A 2 28.74 14.98 -41.61
CA ALA A 2 27.59 14.09 -41.43
C ALA A 2 26.81 14.52 -40.19
N ASN A 3 25.52 14.80 -40.37
CA ASN A 3 24.63 15.36 -39.36
C ASN A 3 24.04 14.21 -38.52
N THR A 4 24.64 13.91 -37.38
CA THR A 4 24.12 12.90 -36.44
C THR A 4 22.98 13.49 -35.64
N LEU A 5 21.74 13.29 -36.10
CA LEU A 5 20.52 13.58 -35.35
C LEU A 5 20.51 12.74 -34.06
N MET A 6 20.77 13.40 -32.92
CA MET A 6 20.53 12.82 -31.60
C MET A 6 19.04 12.49 -31.46
N LYS A 7 18.70 11.19 -31.44
CA LYS A 7 17.38 10.74 -31.00
C LYS A 7 17.16 11.22 -29.57
N SER A 8 16.12 12.02 -29.37
CA SER A 8 15.57 12.31 -28.05
C SER A 8 15.24 10.98 -27.34
N PRO A 9 15.57 10.82 -26.04
CA PRO A 9 15.24 9.60 -25.31
C PRO A 9 13.72 9.45 -25.27
N SER A 10 13.21 8.35 -25.84
CA SER A 10 11.80 7.98 -25.76
C SER A 10 11.40 7.86 -24.28
N ALA A 11 10.27 8.46 -23.91
CA ALA A 11 9.71 8.32 -22.56
C ALA A 11 9.58 6.82 -22.20
N PRO A 12 9.93 6.42 -20.96
CA PRO A 12 9.88 5.02 -20.56
C PRO A 12 8.45 4.48 -20.69
N VAL A 13 8.30 3.38 -21.44
CA VAL A 13 6.99 2.73 -21.63
C VAL A 13 6.52 2.18 -20.27
N PRO A 14 5.31 2.54 -19.80
CA PRO A 14 4.76 1.99 -18.57
C PRO A 14 4.69 0.46 -18.66
N PHE A 15 5.12 -0.23 -17.60
CA PHE A 15 5.01 -1.68 -17.54
C PHE A 15 3.54 -2.11 -17.69
N SER A 16 3.32 -3.09 -18.56
CA SER A 16 2.06 -3.82 -18.67
C SER A 16 2.37 -5.31 -18.53
N PRO A 17 1.58 -6.07 -17.76
CA PRO A 17 1.71 -7.52 -17.71
C PRO A 17 1.59 -8.12 -19.11
N PRO A 18 2.49 -9.05 -19.50
CA PRO A 18 2.43 -9.69 -20.81
C PRO A 18 1.16 -10.53 -20.95
N PRO A 19 0.60 -10.70 -22.15
CA PRO A 19 -0.52 -11.60 -22.37
C PRO A 19 -0.12 -13.07 -22.13
N ILE A 20 -1.07 -13.87 -21.64
CA ILE A 20 -0.96 -15.34 -21.60
C ILE A 20 -1.82 -15.90 -22.72
N ASN A 21 -1.26 -16.76 -23.57
CA ASN A 21 -2.00 -17.44 -24.63
C ASN A 21 -1.85 -18.97 -24.57
N SER A 22 -0.98 -19.47 -23.70
CA SER A 22 -0.69 -20.89 -23.51
C SER A 22 -0.47 -21.22 -22.02
N VAL A 23 -0.52 -22.51 -21.67
CA VAL A 23 -0.20 -22.96 -20.31
C VAL A 23 1.27 -22.66 -19.98
N GLU A 24 2.16 -22.74 -20.96
CA GLU A 24 3.58 -22.47 -20.83
C GLU A 24 3.85 -21.00 -20.45
N ASP A 25 3.09 -20.06 -21.04
CA ASP A 25 3.19 -18.62 -20.73
C ASP A 25 2.91 -18.31 -19.25
N THR A 26 2.18 -19.18 -18.54
CA THR A 26 1.92 -19.00 -17.12
C THR A 26 3.19 -19.13 -16.27
N GLY A 27 4.19 -19.87 -16.77
CA GLY A 27 5.39 -20.28 -16.04
C GLY A 27 5.13 -21.26 -14.89
N LEU A 28 3.95 -21.90 -14.86
CA LEU A 28 3.55 -22.86 -13.84
C LEU A 28 3.54 -24.29 -14.40
N ASN A 29 3.72 -25.27 -13.50
CA ASN A 29 3.59 -26.67 -13.87
C ASN A 29 2.11 -27.00 -14.22
N PRO A 30 1.82 -27.63 -15.36
CA PRO A 30 0.46 -28.01 -15.74
C PRO A 30 -0.27 -28.86 -14.70
N LEU A 31 0.43 -29.78 -14.01
CA LEU A 31 -0.17 -30.60 -12.94
C LEU A 31 -0.57 -29.75 -11.74
N TRP A 32 0.19 -28.69 -11.43
CA TRP A 32 -0.16 -27.76 -10.35
C TRP A 32 -1.42 -26.96 -10.71
N LEU A 33 -1.56 -26.55 -11.97
CA LEU A 33 -2.75 -25.86 -12.47
C LEU A 33 -4.00 -26.76 -12.48
N GLN A 34 -3.84 -28.04 -12.83
CA GLN A 34 -4.88 -29.05 -12.69
C GLN A 34 -5.35 -29.19 -11.24
N ASP A 35 -4.39 -29.31 -10.30
CA ASP A 35 -4.69 -29.38 -8.87
C ASP A 35 -5.41 -28.10 -8.39
N LEU A 36 -5.02 -26.92 -8.87
CA LEU A 36 -5.70 -25.65 -8.57
C LEU A 36 -7.16 -25.66 -9.07
N ALA A 37 -7.40 -26.08 -10.30
CA ALA A 37 -8.75 -26.16 -10.87
C ALA A 37 -9.62 -27.17 -10.10
N LEU A 38 -9.06 -28.32 -9.71
CA LEU A 38 -9.75 -29.31 -8.87
C LEU A 38 -10.11 -28.76 -7.49
N LYS A 39 -9.20 -28.00 -6.85
CA LYS A 39 -9.50 -27.34 -5.57
C LYS A 39 -10.65 -26.34 -5.67
N ILE A 40 -10.70 -25.55 -6.74
CA ILE A 40 -11.80 -24.61 -6.99
C ILE A 40 -13.13 -25.35 -7.17
N LEU A 41 -13.15 -26.39 -8.02
CA LEU A 41 -14.35 -27.21 -8.24
C LEU A 41 -14.79 -27.95 -6.97
N TYR A 42 -13.86 -28.46 -6.17
CA TYR A 42 -14.16 -29.13 -4.91
C TYR A 42 -14.87 -28.19 -3.92
N ASN A 43 -14.44 -26.93 -3.84
CA ASN A 43 -14.99 -25.94 -2.92
C ASN A 43 -16.32 -25.33 -3.41
N GLN A 44 -16.51 -25.16 -4.72
CA GLN A 44 -17.66 -24.43 -5.29
C GLN A 44 -18.70 -25.33 -5.98
N GLY A 45 -18.41 -26.62 -6.17
CA GLY A 45 -19.30 -27.57 -6.83
C GLY A 45 -19.32 -27.41 -8.35
N PHE A 46 -20.51 -27.44 -8.95
CA PHE A 46 -20.68 -27.37 -10.40
C PHE A 46 -20.42 -25.95 -10.93
N MET A 47 -19.47 -25.82 -11.86
CA MET A 47 -19.08 -24.53 -12.43
C MET A 47 -18.94 -24.61 -13.94
N SER A 48 -19.21 -23.49 -14.63
CA SER A 48 -18.89 -23.40 -16.06
C SER A 48 -17.38 -23.23 -16.28
N GLY A 49 -16.90 -23.65 -17.45
CA GLY A 49 -15.49 -23.45 -17.84
C GLY A 49 -15.05 -21.98 -17.73
N PHE A 50 -15.90 -21.03 -18.11
CA PHE A 50 -15.64 -19.60 -17.94
C PHE A 50 -15.52 -19.16 -16.48
N LYS A 51 -16.35 -19.68 -15.57
CA LYS A 51 -16.25 -19.37 -14.14
C LYS A 51 -15.00 -19.96 -13.51
N ILE A 52 -14.57 -21.14 -13.96
CA ILE A 52 -13.32 -21.74 -13.51
C ILE A 52 -12.14 -20.87 -13.96
N ALA A 53 -12.12 -20.45 -15.23
CA ALA A 53 -11.10 -19.56 -15.80
C ALA A 53 -11.02 -18.22 -15.04
N GLU A 54 -12.18 -17.63 -14.71
CA GLU A 54 -12.27 -16.42 -13.88
C GLU A 54 -11.71 -16.64 -12.47
N ALA A 55 -12.09 -17.74 -11.80
CA ALA A 55 -11.65 -18.05 -10.44
C ALA A 55 -10.13 -18.25 -10.33
N ILE A 56 -9.51 -18.87 -11.35
CA ILE A 56 -8.05 -19.03 -11.41
C ILE A 56 -7.36 -17.87 -12.13
N ALA A 57 -8.09 -16.83 -12.55
CA ALA A 57 -7.57 -15.67 -13.26
C ALA A 57 -6.68 -16.00 -14.47
N LEU A 58 -7.10 -16.98 -15.28
CA LEU A 58 -6.43 -17.35 -16.53
C LEU A 58 -7.40 -17.24 -17.72
N PRO A 59 -6.91 -16.97 -18.94
CA PRO A 59 -7.75 -17.02 -20.13
C PRO A 59 -8.41 -18.39 -20.29
N PHE A 60 -9.65 -18.41 -20.79
CA PHE A 60 -10.29 -19.68 -21.10
C PHE A 60 -9.59 -20.36 -22.28
N ALA A 61 -9.53 -19.68 -23.42
CA ALA A 61 -8.97 -20.22 -24.66
C ALA A 61 -7.44 -20.33 -24.60
N GLY A 62 -6.92 -21.51 -24.97
CA GLY A 62 -5.49 -21.82 -25.02
C GLY A 62 -4.84 -22.12 -23.67
N VAL A 63 -5.58 -22.03 -22.56
CA VAL A 63 -5.03 -22.23 -21.21
C VAL A 63 -5.99 -23.09 -20.37
N THR A 64 -7.14 -22.53 -19.98
CA THR A 64 -8.07 -23.23 -19.08
C THR A 64 -8.77 -24.40 -19.78
N ASP A 65 -9.13 -24.24 -21.05
CA ASP A 65 -9.64 -25.33 -21.91
C ASP A 65 -8.70 -26.53 -21.93
N GLY A 66 -7.40 -26.32 -22.13
CA GLY A 66 -6.38 -27.38 -22.11
C GLY A 66 -6.27 -28.08 -20.74
N ILE A 67 -6.38 -27.32 -19.64
CA ILE A 67 -6.39 -27.87 -18.27
C ILE A 67 -7.63 -28.75 -18.06
N LEU A 68 -8.81 -28.26 -18.44
CA LEU A 68 -10.07 -28.99 -18.30
C LEU A 68 -10.11 -30.24 -19.19
N GLU A 69 -9.56 -30.16 -20.41
CA GLU A 69 -9.48 -31.31 -21.30
C GLU A 69 -8.59 -32.42 -20.72
N ALA A 70 -7.44 -32.05 -20.14
CA ALA A 70 -6.57 -33.00 -19.46
C ALA A 70 -7.28 -33.67 -18.26
N LEU A 71 -7.94 -32.87 -17.41
CA LEU A 71 -8.72 -33.39 -16.27
C LEU A 71 -9.87 -34.32 -16.71
N LYS A 72 -10.55 -33.99 -17.81
CA LYS A 72 -11.62 -34.80 -18.40
C LYS A 72 -11.08 -36.13 -18.93
N ARG A 73 -9.96 -36.09 -19.67
CA ARG A 73 -9.26 -37.28 -20.19
C ARG A 73 -8.82 -38.22 -19.06
N GLU A 74 -8.36 -37.65 -17.94
CA GLU A 74 -8.01 -38.38 -16.71
C GLU A 74 -9.23 -38.82 -15.87
N LYS A 75 -10.46 -38.50 -16.30
CA LYS A 75 -11.73 -38.81 -15.62
C LYS A 75 -11.85 -38.20 -14.21
N LEU A 76 -11.13 -37.11 -13.95
CA LEU A 76 -11.17 -36.36 -12.68
C LEU A 76 -12.35 -35.38 -12.65
N ILE A 77 -12.79 -34.94 -13.83
CA ILE A 77 -14.00 -34.13 -14.01
C ILE A 77 -14.87 -34.71 -15.12
N GLU A 78 -16.12 -34.31 -15.14
CA GLU A 78 -17.11 -34.69 -16.15
C GLU A 78 -17.97 -33.48 -16.55
N VAL A 79 -18.55 -33.52 -17.75
CA VAL A 79 -19.51 -32.51 -18.21
C VAL A 79 -20.90 -32.92 -17.74
N LYS A 80 -21.52 -32.11 -16.87
CA LYS A 80 -22.86 -32.36 -16.33
C LYS A 80 -23.96 -31.80 -17.23
N SER A 81 -23.71 -30.66 -17.87
CA SER A 81 -24.66 -30.06 -18.81
C SER A 81 -23.94 -29.23 -19.87
N SER A 82 -24.50 -29.23 -21.07
CA SER A 82 -24.08 -28.39 -22.21
C SER A 82 -25.09 -27.29 -22.55
N GLN A 83 -26.13 -27.12 -21.71
CA GLN A 83 -27.27 -26.22 -21.96
C GLN A 83 -26.99 -24.72 -21.69
N GLY A 84 -25.72 -24.33 -21.48
CA GLY A 84 -25.33 -22.97 -21.05
C GLY A 84 -24.88 -22.00 -22.14
N GLY A 85 -24.75 -22.43 -23.41
CA GLY A 85 -24.26 -21.59 -24.51
C GLY A 85 -23.45 -22.37 -25.57
N LEU A 86 -22.93 -21.65 -26.56
CA LEU A 86 -22.07 -22.23 -27.62
C LEU A 86 -20.60 -22.26 -27.15
N GLY A 87 -19.98 -23.44 -27.24
CA GLY A 87 -18.55 -23.65 -26.95
C GLY A 87 -18.27 -24.25 -25.57
N GLU A 88 -17.10 -24.87 -25.43
CA GLU A 88 -16.74 -25.65 -24.24
C GLU A 88 -16.68 -24.82 -22.94
N GLY A 89 -16.42 -23.52 -23.04
CA GLY A 89 -16.40 -22.64 -21.87
C GLY A 89 -17.76 -22.47 -21.19
N ALA A 90 -18.85 -22.70 -21.91
CA ALA A 90 -20.21 -22.64 -21.38
C ALA A 90 -20.66 -23.97 -20.73
N TYR A 91 -19.92 -25.06 -20.93
CA TYR A 91 -20.25 -26.34 -20.33
C TYR A 91 -20.10 -26.28 -18.82
N THR A 92 -21.02 -26.95 -18.12
CA THR A 92 -20.96 -27.09 -16.67
C THR A 92 -20.18 -28.34 -16.32
N TYR A 93 -19.06 -28.16 -15.64
CA TYR A 93 -18.18 -29.23 -15.20
C TYR A 93 -18.49 -29.61 -13.75
N GLY A 94 -18.37 -30.89 -13.46
CA GLY A 94 -18.47 -31.46 -12.11
C GLY A 94 -17.25 -32.31 -11.78
N ILE A 95 -16.86 -32.30 -10.52
CA ILE A 95 -15.76 -33.14 -10.01
C ILE A 95 -16.26 -34.58 -9.82
N THR A 96 -15.48 -35.56 -10.26
CA THR A 96 -15.79 -36.99 -10.05
C THR A 96 -15.29 -37.45 -8.67
N GLY A 97 -15.62 -38.68 -8.27
CA GLY A 97 -15.06 -39.27 -7.04
C GLY A 97 -13.53 -39.35 -7.05
N ALA A 98 -12.92 -39.66 -8.21
CA ALA A 98 -11.47 -39.65 -8.38
C ALA A 98 -10.89 -38.22 -8.28
N GLY A 99 -11.59 -37.25 -8.86
CA GLY A 99 -11.24 -35.83 -8.74
C GLY A 99 -11.28 -35.34 -7.30
N ILE A 100 -12.29 -35.74 -6.51
CA ILE A 100 -12.43 -35.39 -5.09
C ILE A 100 -11.22 -35.88 -4.29
N THR A 101 -10.80 -37.14 -4.50
CA THR A 101 -9.64 -37.71 -3.81
C THR A 101 -8.38 -36.92 -4.13
N ARG A 102 -8.11 -36.63 -5.41
CA ARG A 102 -6.95 -35.82 -5.83
C ARG A 102 -7.00 -34.39 -5.30
N ALA A 103 -8.19 -33.77 -5.26
CA ALA A 103 -8.38 -32.44 -4.69
C ALA A 103 -8.03 -32.41 -3.20
N ARG A 104 -8.44 -33.43 -2.43
CA ARG A 104 -8.10 -33.55 -1.00
C ARG A 104 -6.59 -33.69 -0.79
N GLU A 105 -5.91 -34.53 -1.55
CA GLU A 105 -4.44 -34.65 -1.52
C GLU A 105 -3.75 -33.32 -1.86
N ALA A 106 -4.28 -32.55 -2.82
CA ALA A 106 -3.76 -31.23 -3.16
C ALA A 106 -3.99 -30.21 -2.03
N LEU A 107 -5.15 -30.25 -1.37
CA LEU A 107 -5.48 -29.40 -0.21
C LEU A 107 -4.62 -29.73 1.01
N GLU A 108 -4.22 -30.99 1.19
CA GLU A 108 -3.27 -31.38 2.22
C GLU A 108 -1.89 -30.74 2.00
N ARG A 109 -1.48 -30.49 0.75
CA ARG A 109 -0.25 -29.75 0.44
C ARG A 109 -0.42 -28.25 0.60
N SER A 110 -1.53 -27.70 0.12
CA SER A 110 -1.86 -26.28 0.24
C SER A 110 -3.35 -26.00 0.04
N GLN A 111 -3.96 -25.30 0.99
CA GLN A 111 -5.37 -24.89 0.94
C GLN A 111 -5.60 -23.72 -0.04
N TYR A 112 -4.55 -23.18 -0.67
CA TYR A 112 -4.68 -22.07 -1.61
C TYR A 112 -5.59 -22.44 -2.79
N ALA A 113 -6.74 -21.76 -2.91
CA ALA A 113 -7.69 -21.91 -3.99
C ALA A 113 -8.17 -20.51 -4.42
N GLY A 114 -7.53 -19.95 -5.45
CA GLY A 114 -7.81 -18.61 -5.96
C GLY A 114 -7.07 -18.35 -7.27
N PRO A 115 -6.81 -17.08 -7.63
CA PRO A 115 -6.05 -16.71 -8.82
C PRO A 115 -4.74 -17.49 -8.93
N ALA A 116 -4.41 -17.99 -10.11
CA ALA A 116 -3.14 -18.67 -10.33
C ALA A 116 -1.98 -17.71 -9.96
N PRO A 117 -0.98 -18.17 -9.20
CA PRO A 117 0.14 -17.34 -8.79
C PRO A 117 1.05 -17.03 -9.98
N VAL A 118 1.84 -15.97 -9.85
CA VAL A 118 2.86 -15.59 -10.82
C VAL A 118 4.23 -16.07 -10.33
N PRO A 119 5.10 -16.64 -11.20
CA PRO A 119 6.43 -17.05 -10.77
C PRO A 119 7.21 -15.90 -10.11
N PHE A 120 7.90 -16.21 -9.01
CA PHE A 120 8.59 -15.24 -8.17
C PHE A 120 9.56 -14.33 -8.95
N GLU A 121 10.31 -14.89 -9.90
CA GLU A 121 11.24 -14.10 -10.73
C GLU A 121 10.55 -13.14 -11.70
N VAL A 122 9.34 -13.49 -12.18
CA VAL A 122 8.55 -12.59 -13.03
C VAL A 122 8.06 -11.39 -12.23
N TYR A 123 7.70 -11.60 -10.96
CA TYR A 123 7.41 -10.50 -10.02
C TYR A 123 8.62 -9.61 -9.80
N ASN A 124 9.79 -10.20 -9.52
CA ASN A 124 11.02 -9.46 -9.28
C ASN A 124 11.35 -8.52 -10.45
N GLU A 125 11.28 -9.03 -11.68
CA GLU A 125 11.50 -8.26 -12.89
C GLU A 125 10.45 -7.16 -13.10
N ALA A 126 9.18 -7.46 -12.84
CA ALA A 126 8.10 -6.47 -12.96
C ALA A 126 8.25 -5.29 -11.98
N ILE A 127 8.65 -5.56 -10.72
CA ILE A 127 8.91 -4.48 -9.75
C ILE A 127 10.07 -3.60 -10.22
N ARG A 128 11.17 -4.20 -10.69
CA ARG A 128 12.33 -3.45 -11.22
C ARG A 128 11.93 -2.56 -12.41
N ARG A 129 11.13 -3.07 -13.36
CA ARG A 129 10.64 -2.29 -14.52
C ARG A 129 9.71 -1.15 -14.14
N GLN A 130 8.87 -1.34 -13.12
CA GLN A 130 7.92 -0.34 -12.64
C GLN A 130 8.56 0.80 -11.85
N ARG A 131 9.83 0.68 -11.47
CA ARG A 131 10.60 1.74 -10.81
C ARG A 131 10.86 2.95 -11.71
N THR A 132 11.12 2.73 -13.00
CA THR A 132 11.48 3.77 -13.98
C THR A 132 10.30 4.71 -14.32
N GLY A 133 9.07 4.30 -14.03
CA GLY A 133 7.85 5.09 -14.27
C GLY A 133 7.43 6.00 -13.10
N ARG A 134 8.29 6.20 -12.09
CA ARG A 134 7.98 7.08 -10.95
C ARG A 134 7.99 8.55 -11.38
N MET A 135 7.00 9.30 -10.90
CA MET A 135 6.91 10.73 -11.17
C MET A 135 8.01 11.46 -10.41
N THR A 136 8.74 12.32 -11.10
CA THR A 136 9.64 13.28 -10.44
C THR A 136 8.81 14.29 -9.68
N VAL A 137 9.03 14.36 -8.37
CA VAL A 137 8.33 15.28 -7.48
C VAL A 137 8.96 16.67 -7.61
N THR A 138 8.21 17.63 -8.16
CA THR A 138 8.67 19.01 -8.29
C THR A 138 8.23 19.86 -7.10
N ALA A 139 8.91 21.00 -6.88
CA ALA A 139 8.49 21.97 -5.86
C ALA A 139 7.03 22.43 -6.07
N ARG A 140 6.60 22.60 -7.33
CA ARG A 140 5.22 22.96 -7.66
C ARG A 140 4.23 21.89 -7.21
N THR A 141 4.49 20.63 -7.57
CA THR A 141 3.64 19.49 -7.19
C THR A 141 3.58 19.32 -5.67
N MET A 142 4.72 19.49 -5.00
CA MET A 142 4.80 19.45 -3.54
C MET A 142 3.97 20.53 -2.86
N ARG A 143 4.06 21.79 -3.32
CA ARG A 143 3.24 22.88 -2.77
C ARG A 143 1.75 22.64 -2.97
N GLN A 144 1.36 22.05 -4.10
CA GLN A 144 -0.04 21.72 -4.36
C GLN A 144 -0.57 20.67 -3.38
N VAL A 145 0.19 19.58 -3.14
CA VAL A 145 -0.23 18.51 -2.22
C VAL A 145 -0.18 18.94 -0.76
N LEU A 146 0.82 19.73 -0.39
CA LEU A 146 0.97 20.25 0.96
C LEU A 146 0.18 21.54 1.20
N SER A 147 -0.60 22.03 0.22
CA SER A 147 -1.33 23.30 0.32
C SER A 147 -2.27 23.37 1.53
N GLN A 148 -2.81 22.23 1.96
CA GLN A 148 -3.68 22.09 3.12
C GLN A 148 -2.92 22.09 4.45
N LEU A 149 -1.61 21.89 4.42
CA LEU A 149 -0.76 21.87 5.60
C LEU A 149 0.04 23.18 5.70
N VAL A 150 0.14 23.72 6.91
CA VAL A 150 1.04 24.83 7.20
C VAL A 150 2.38 24.22 7.60
N ILE A 151 3.38 24.37 6.75
CA ILE A 151 4.71 23.78 6.92
C ILE A 151 5.74 24.87 6.67
N SER A 152 6.77 24.92 7.51
CA SER A 152 7.87 25.88 7.33
C SER A 152 8.63 25.65 6.03
N GLU A 153 9.05 26.74 5.38
CA GLU A 153 9.81 26.64 4.11
C GLU A 153 11.10 25.83 4.27
N ALA A 154 11.75 25.87 5.45
CA ALA A 154 12.92 25.05 5.74
C ALA A 154 12.60 23.54 5.72
N THR A 155 11.46 23.14 6.29
CA THR A 155 11.00 21.75 6.26
C THR A 155 10.65 21.35 4.84
N PHE A 156 9.93 22.21 4.11
CA PHE A 156 9.55 22.00 2.72
C PHE A 156 10.76 21.74 1.79
N GLN A 157 11.81 22.56 1.91
CA GLN A 157 13.04 22.43 1.12
C GLN A 157 13.79 21.12 1.37
N ARG A 158 13.63 20.49 2.54
CA ARG A 158 14.23 19.18 2.87
C ARG A 158 13.37 18.01 2.37
N LEU A 159 12.04 18.15 2.40
CA LEU A 159 11.10 17.08 2.05
C LEU A 159 11.12 16.73 0.55
N GLY A 160 11.15 17.73 -0.33
CA GLY A 160 11.13 17.52 -1.80
C GLY A 160 12.29 16.62 -2.29
N PRO A 161 13.56 16.97 -2.00
CA PRO A 161 14.71 16.14 -2.34
C PRO A 161 14.65 14.74 -1.72
N ALA A 162 14.16 14.63 -0.48
CA ALA A 162 14.05 13.35 0.21
C ALA A 162 13.13 12.37 -0.55
N LEU A 163 11.97 12.84 -1.02
CA LEU A 163 11.06 12.03 -1.84
C LEU A 163 11.68 11.59 -3.17
N ASN A 164 12.33 12.52 -3.88
CA ASN A 164 12.96 12.20 -5.17
C ASN A 164 14.13 11.23 -5.05
N SER A 165 14.86 11.26 -3.92
CA SER A 165 15.94 10.29 -3.68
C SER A 165 15.43 8.85 -3.64
N GLY A 166 14.15 8.65 -3.27
CA GLY A 166 13.55 7.36 -2.99
C GLY A 166 14.20 6.62 -1.82
N THR A 167 15.03 7.29 -1.01
CA THR A 167 15.74 6.71 0.15
C THR A 167 14.99 6.97 1.45
N SER A 168 15.33 6.27 2.53
CA SER A 168 14.61 6.35 3.81
C SER A 168 14.50 7.78 4.35
N ILE A 169 13.31 8.13 4.83
CA ILE A 169 13.02 9.41 5.48
C ILE A 169 12.78 9.18 6.96
N PHE A 170 13.44 9.96 7.81
CA PHE A 170 13.25 9.93 9.25
C PHE A 170 12.69 11.28 9.71
N MET A 171 11.40 11.31 10.02
CA MET A 171 10.69 12.47 10.56
C MET A 171 10.65 12.41 12.08
N TYR A 172 11.16 13.44 12.74
CA TYR A 172 11.20 13.51 14.20
C TYR A 172 10.81 14.89 14.71
N GLY A 173 10.41 14.96 15.97
CA GLY A 173 10.03 16.21 16.61
C GLY A 173 8.91 16.02 17.62
N PRO A 174 8.48 17.06 18.33
CA PRO A 174 7.48 16.94 19.37
C PRO A 174 6.14 16.36 18.87
N PRO A 175 5.35 15.70 19.75
CA PRO A 175 4.03 15.22 19.41
C PRO A 175 3.09 16.38 19.04
N GLY A 176 2.14 16.10 18.17
CA GLY A 176 1.11 17.08 17.80
C GLY A 176 1.53 18.13 16.78
N ASN A 177 2.67 17.98 16.09
CA ASN A 177 3.12 18.89 15.01
C ASN A 177 2.87 18.36 13.59
N GLY A 178 2.07 17.31 13.43
CA GLY A 178 1.60 16.87 12.11
C GLY A 178 2.57 15.99 11.30
N LYS A 179 3.53 15.30 11.93
CA LYS A 179 4.43 14.33 11.26
C LYS A 179 3.66 13.31 10.42
N THR A 180 2.65 12.67 11.01
CA THR A 180 1.80 11.70 10.31
C THR A 180 0.97 12.36 9.20
N SER A 181 0.56 13.62 9.38
CA SER A 181 -0.16 14.39 8.35
C SER A 181 0.74 14.67 7.14
N VAL A 182 2.00 15.04 7.38
CA VAL A 182 3.02 15.22 6.33
C VAL A 182 3.27 13.89 5.60
N ALA A 183 3.44 12.79 6.34
CA ALA A 183 3.62 11.46 5.77
C ALA A 183 2.45 11.03 4.87
N ARG A 184 1.21 11.24 5.34
CA ARG A 184 -0.01 10.94 4.58
C ARG A 184 -0.16 11.81 3.34
N ALA A 185 0.20 13.09 3.41
CA ALA A 185 0.19 13.96 2.24
C ALA A 185 1.13 13.42 1.14
N PHE A 186 2.28 12.86 1.50
CA PHE A 186 3.16 12.17 0.55
C PHE A 186 2.55 10.89 0.01
N GLY A 187 1.90 10.10 0.87
CA GLY A 187 1.08 8.98 0.47
C GLY A 187 0.12 9.36 -0.64
N ASN A 188 -0.64 10.45 -0.46
CA ASN A 188 -1.61 10.92 -1.44
C ASN A 188 -0.98 11.30 -2.78
N LEU A 189 0.22 11.89 -2.79
CA LEU A 189 0.95 12.18 -4.02
C LEU A 189 1.29 10.89 -4.80
N ILE A 190 1.83 9.89 -4.11
CA ILE A 190 2.24 8.62 -4.74
C ILE A 190 1.03 7.78 -5.14
N LEU A 191 -0.06 7.83 -4.37
CA LEU A 191 -1.33 7.15 -4.64
C LEU A 191 -2.01 7.61 -5.94
N THR A 192 -1.62 8.77 -6.50
CA THR A 192 -2.08 9.18 -7.84
C THR A 192 -1.54 8.28 -8.95
N GLN A 193 -0.43 7.58 -8.70
CA GLN A 193 0.16 6.65 -9.65
C GLN A 193 -0.40 5.24 -9.46
N SER A 194 -0.55 4.52 -10.56
CA SER A 194 -0.93 3.11 -10.55
C SER A 194 0.27 2.21 -10.83
N MET A 195 0.19 0.97 -10.36
CA MET A 195 1.11 -0.11 -10.71
C MET A 195 0.38 -1.44 -10.75
N TYR A 196 1.02 -2.45 -11.33
CA TYR A 196 0.54 -3.83 -11.32
C TYR A 196 1.30 -4.63 -10.27
N ILE A 197 0.56 -5.40 -9.49
CA ILE A 197 1.09 -6.46 -8.63
C ILE A 197 0.32 -7.76 -8.89
N PRO A 198 0.95 -8.92 -8.78
CA PRO A 198 0.22 -10.19 -8.87
C PRO A 198 -0.63 -10.41 -7.62
N TYR A 199 -1.69 -11.19 -7.75
CA TYR A 199 -2.50 -11.60 -6.59
C TYR A 199 -1.66 -12.43 -5.60
N ALA A 200 -0.92 -13.41 -6.13
CA ALA A 200 -0.02 -14.27 -5.38
C ALA A 200 1.23 -14.64 -6.20
N LEU A 201 2.28 -15.08 -5.52
CA LEU A 201 3.54 -15.53 -6.10
C LEU A 201 3.70 -17.03 -5.96
N TYR A 202 4.40 -17.64 -6.93
CA TYR A 202 4.75 -19.04 -6.93
C TYR A 202 6.26 -19.20 -6.75
N LEU A 203 6.64 -20.02 -5.77
CA LEU A 203 8.03 -20.31 -5.47
C LEU A 203 8.14 -21.76 -4.97
N ASP A 204 8.73 -22.63 -5.79
CA ASP A 204 9.01 -24.05 -5.46
C ASP A 204 7.81 -24.84 -4.89
N GLY A 205 6.64 -24.67 -5.51
CA GLY A 205 5.41 -25.34 -5.06
C GLY A 205 4.68 -24.62 -3.92
N GLN A 206 5.28 -23.59 -3.34
CA GLN A 206 4.66 -22.74 -2.33
C GLN A 206 3.98 -21.54 -2.98
N VAL A 207 2.89 -21.09 -2.35
CA VAL A 207 2.19 -19.87 -2.72
C VAL A 207 2.49 -18.79 -1.68
N ILE A 208 2.81 -17.58 -2.15
CA ILE A 208 2.97 -16.39 -1.29
C ILE A 208 1.91 -15.37 -1.71
N LYS A 209 0.93 -15.12 -0.86
CA LYS A 209 -0.12 -14.14 -1.13
C LYS A 209 0.40 -12.73 -0.95
N VAL A 210 0.21 -11.89 -1.96
CA VAL A 210 0.72 -10.50 -2.00
C VAL A 210 -0.42 -9.51 -1.94
N TYR A 211 -1.40 -9.64 -2.83
CA TYR A 211 -2.56 -8.75 -2.84
C TYR A 211 -3.52 -9.07 -1.70
N ASP A 212 -3.99 -8.01 -1.05
CA ASP A 212 -5.08 -8.04 -0.10
C ASP A 212 -5.77 -6.66 -0.08
N GLN A 213 -7.04 -6.63 0.34
CA GLN A 213 -7.87 -5.42 0.33
C GLN A 213 -7.52 -4.43 1.45
N VAL A 214 -6.77 -4.85 2.46
CA VAL A 214 -6.38 -4.00 3.60
C VAL A 214 -5.19 -3.11 3.21
N SER A 215 -4.22 -3.71 2.52
CA SER A 215 -2.95 -3.10 2.12
C SER A 215 -3.05 -2.40 0.76
N HIS A 216 -3.93 -2.86 -0.13
CA HIS A 216 -3.98 -2.40 -1.52
C HIS A 216 -5.34 -1.83 -1.90
N LYS A 217 -5.30 -0.72 -2.63
CA LYS A 217 -6.49 -0.08 -3.22
C LYS A 217 -6.45 -0.26 -4.73
N LEU A 218 -7.52 -0.81 -5.31
CA LEU A 218 -7.66 -0.91 -6.76
C LEU A 218 -7.55 0.47 -7.41
N ALA A 219 -6.82 0.52 -8.52
CA ALA A 219 -6.79 1.71 -9.36
C ALA A 219 -8.03 1.71 -10.27
N PRO A 220 -8.61 2.88 -10.58
CA PRO A 220 -9.60 2.98 -11.64
C PRO A 220 -9.05 2.38 -12.93
N GLU A 221 -9.87 1.57 -13.60
CA GLU A 221 -9.62 1.29 -15.00
C GLU A 221 -9.76 2.61 -15.76
N ALA A 222 -8.89 2.88 -16.73
CA ALA A 222 -9.01 4.11 -17.51
C ALA A 222 -10.40 4.12 -18.16
N GLU A 223 -11.18 5.16 -17.89
CA GLU A 223 -12.49 5.39 -18.52
C GLU A 223 -12.30 5.34 -20.04
N GLY A 224 -12.84 4.28 -20.64
CA GLY A 224 -12.54 3.86 -22.01
C GLY A 224 -12.48 2.35 -22.22
N GLN A 225 -12.46 1.55 -21.14
CA GLN A 225 -12.37 0.07 -21.22
C GLN A 225 -13.47 -0.71 -20.50
N ALA A 226 -14.52 -0.03 -20.01
CA ALA A 226 -15.73 -0.69 -19.54
C ALA A 226 -16.95 0.14 -19.95
N THR A 227 -17.57 -0.19 -21.09
CA THR A 227 -19.00 0.07 -21.25
C THR A 227 -19.76 -1.00 -20.47
N PRO A 228 -20.66 -0.63 -19.56
CA PRO A 228 -21.62 -1.55 -19.00
C PRO A 228 -22.65 -1.88 -20.09
N THR A 229 -23.01 -3.15 -20.20
CA THR A 229 -24.14 -3.70 -20.99
C THR A 229 -24.05 -3.53 -22.52
N GLY A 230 -23.85 -4.64 -23.23
CA GLY A 230 -24.01 -4.68 -24.68
C GLY A 230 -23.38 -5.91 -25.32
N THR A 231 -24.20 -6.87 -25.73
CA THR A 231 -23.83 -8.00 -26.58
C THR A 231 -23.23 -7.51 -27.90
N GLY A 232 -22.03 -7.98 -28.24
CA GLY A 232 -21.45 -7.90 -29.60
C GLY A 232 -20.57 -6.68 -29.86
N ASN A 233 -19.25 -6.85 -29.69
CA ASN A 233 -18.25 -6.58 -30.72
C ASN A 233 -16.84 -6.84 -30.18
N LEU A 234 -16.08 -7.65 -30.93
CA LEU A 234 -14.62 -7.80 -30.84
C LEU A 234 -13.98 -6.39 -30.89
N ARG A 235 -13.59 -5.87 -29.74
CA ARG A 235 -12.48 -4.90 -29.64
C ARG A 235 -11.47 -5.50 -28.70
N SER A 236 -10.35 -5.90 -29.27
CA SER A 236 -9.16 -6.43 -28.63
C SER A 236 -8.63 -5.43 -27.61
N ASN A 237 -9.17 -5.48 -26.40
CA ASN A 237 -8.47 -4.98 -25.23
C ASN A 237 -7.15 -5.77 -25.19
N PRO A 238 -5.96 -5.12 -25.11
CA PRO A 238 -4.71 -5.88 -25.02
C PRO A 238 -4.86 -6.85 -23.84
N ARG A 239 -4.89 -8.15 -24.14
CA ARG A 239 -5.20 -9.23 -23.20
C ARG A 239 -4.09 -9.33 -22.15
N ARG A 240 -4.03 -8.39 -21.22
CA ARG A 240 -3.07 -8.43 -20.10
C ARG A 240 -3.30 -9.68 -19.28
N ASP A 241 -2.23 -10.23 -18.71
CA ASP A 241 -2.32 -11.34 -17.75
C ASP A 241 -3.29 -11.01 -16.60
N PRO A 242 -4.41 -11.74 -16.44
CA PRO A 242 -5.45 -11.43 -15.46
C PRO A 242 -5.00 -11.68 -14.00
N ARG A 243 -3.90 -12.40 -13.79
CA ARG A 243 -3.33 -12.64 -12.45
C ARG A 243 -2.79 -11.36 -11.81
N TRP A 244 -2.60 -10.30 -12.60
CA TRP A 244 -2.08 -9.01 -12.16
C TRP A 244 -3.20 -8.02 -11.86
N VAL A 245 -3.19 -7.53 -10.64
CA VAL A 245 -4.12 -6.53 -10.14
C VAL A 245 -3.52 -5.14 -10.32
N LYS A 246 -4.27 -4.24 -10.97
CA LYS A 246 -3.89 -2.84 -11.08
C LYS A 246 -4.31 -2.10 -9.80
N ILE A 247 -3.32 -1.61 -9.07
CA ILE A 247 -3.51 -0.92 -7.79
C ILE A 247 -3.02 0.53 -7.89
N ARG A 248 -3.52 1.40 -7.02
CA ARG A 248 -2.78 2.62 -6.66
C ARG A 248 -1.51 2.18 -5.94
N ARG A 249 -0.38 2.86 -6.20
CA ARG A 249 0.88 2.53 -5.52
C ARG A 249 0.66 2.47 -4.00
N PRO A 250 1.16 1.43 -3.31
CA PRO A 250 0.77 1.14 -1.94
C PRO A 250 1.24 2.23 -0.96
N PHE A 251 0.41 2.51 0.04
CA PHE A 251 0.75 3.35 1.19
C PHE A 251 0.36 2.57 2.43
N ILE A 252 1.31 1.84 3.00
CA ILE A 252 1.11 0.98 4.17
C ILE A 252 1.61 1.72 5.40
N VAL A 253 0.80 1.72 6.47
CA VAL A 253 1.14 2.36 7.75
C VAL A 253 1.11 1.29 8.83
N VAL A 254 2.15 1.25 9.65
CA VAL A 254 2.24 0.39 10.85
C VAL A 254 2.64 1.23 12.06
N GLY A 255 2.07 0.91 13.21
CA GLY A 255 2.33 1.55 14.50
C GLY A 255 3.02 0.62 15.49
N GLY A 256 2.47 0.52 16.71
CA GLY A 256 3.02 -0.29 17.80
C GLY A 256 2.90 -1.80 17.61
N GLU A 257 2.06 -2.23 16.68
CA GLU A 257 1.79 -3.62 16.30
C GLU A 257 2.87 -4.26 15.42
N LEU A 258 3.85 -3.49 14.95
CA LEU A 258 4.93 -4.01 14.12
C LEU A 258 5.83 -4.96 14.93
N THR A 259 5.98 -6.19 14.44
CA THR A 259 6.92 -7.19 14.96
C THR A 259 8.02 -7.50 13.92
N LEU A 260 9.12 -8.14 14.35
CA LEU A 260 10.15 -8.62 13.39
C LEU A 260 9.59 -9.70 12.46
N GLU A 261 8.75 -10.58 12.98
CA GLU A 261 8.13 -11.66 12.19
C GLU A 261 7.28 -11.11 11.04
N GLY A 262 6.60 -9.97 11.24
CA GLY A 262 5.87 -9.28 10.17
C GLY A 262 6.74 -8.73 9.04
N LEU A 263 8.08 -8.76 9.20
CA LEU A 263 9.06 -8.42 8.17
C LEU A 263 9.61 -9.64 7.43
N ASP A 264 9.20 -10.85 7.77
CA ASP A 264 9.57 -12.07 7.05
C ASP A 264 8.31 -12.78 6.51
N LEU A 265 8.50 -13.82 5.69
CA LEU A 265 7.39 -14.58 5.15
C LEU A 265 6.65 -15.30 6.28
N VAL A 266 5.37 -14.98 6.48
CA VAL A 266 4.55 -15.61 7.52
C VAL A 266 3.89 -16.85 6.93
N TYR A 267 4.31 -18.03 7.37
CA TYR A 267 3.70 -19.30 6.96
C TYR A 267 2.48 -19.61 7.83
N ASP A 268 1.33 -19.85 7.20
CA ASP A 268 0.14 -20.32 7.91
C ASP A 268 0.12 -21.85 7.92
N GLU A 269 0.25 -22.47 9.10
CA GLU A 269 0.27 -23.95 9.23
C GLU A 269 -1.07 -24.62 8.88
N THR A 270 -2.18 -23.89 9.02
CA THR A 270 -3.53 -24.41 8.71
C THR A 270 -3.77 -24.34 7.20
N HIS A 271 -3.50 -23.20 6.59
CA HIS A 271 -3.75 -22.97 5.18
C HIS A 271 -2.61 -23.44 4.27
N LYS A 272 -1.40 -23.63 4.82
CA LYS A 272 -0.20 -24.12 4.14
C LYS A 272 0.18 -23.28 2.92
N PHE A 273 0.18 -21.97 3.11
CA PHE A 273 0.75 -20.99 2.20
C PHE A 273 1.27 -19.78 3.00
N TYR A 274 2.04 -18.92 2.35
CA TYR A 274 2.64 -17.75 2.99
C TYR A 274 1.83 -16.48 2.74
N GLU A 275 1.86 -15.56 3.70
CA GLU A 275 1.54 -14.16 3.48
C GLU A 275 2.84 -13.36 3.29
N ALA A 276 2.85 -12.45 2.30
CA ALA A 276 3.98 -11.59 2.04
C ALA A 276 4.17 -10.56 3.18
N PRO A 277 5.41 -10.22 3.56
CA PRO A 277 5.67 -9.21 4.58
C PRO A 277 5.35 -7.80 4.09
N PHE A 278 5.20 -6.86 5.02
CA PHE A 278 4.73 -5.50 4.74
C PHE A 278 5.57 -4.76 3.69
N GLN A 279 6.89 -4.91 3.70
CA GLN A 279 7.76 -4.26 2.72
C GLN A 279 7.55 -4.77 1.29
N VAL A 280 7.19 -6.06 1.12
CA VAL A 280 6.90 -6.66 -0.19
C VAL A 280 5.54 -6.18 -0.68
N LYS A 281 4.56 -6.09 0.21
CA LYS A 281 3.25 -5.49 -0.09
C LYS A 281 3.37 -3.99 -0.40
N ALA A 282 4.32 -3.30 0.24
CA ALA A 282 4.59 -1.88 0.01
C ALA A 282 5.53 -1.59 -1.19
N ASN A 283 5.99 -2.62 -1.93
CA ASN A 283 6.90 -2.41 -3.06
C ASN A 283 6.29 -1.47 -4.10
N GLY A 284 7.10 -0.56 -4.63
CA GLY A 284 6.67 0.48 -5.53
C GLY A 284 5.97 1.65 -4.83
N GLY A 285 5.81 1.64 -3.50
CA GLY A 285 5.08 2.66 -2.75
C GLY A 285 5.83 3.15 -1.51
N ILE A 286 5.07 3.47 -0.46
CA ILE A 286 5.57 3.95 0.82
C ILE A 286 5.22 2.95 1.93
N PHE A 287 6.18 2.72 2.82
CA PHE A 287 5.97 2.04 4.08
C PHE A 287 6.26 2.99 5.24
N LEU A 288 5.21 3.45 5.92
CA LEU A 288 5.28 4.38 7.05
C LEU A 288 5.26 3.61 8.36
N ILE A 289 6.25 3.85 9.20
CA ILE A 289 6.34 3.34 10.57
C ILE A 289 6.11 4.53 11.49
N ASP A 290 4.90 4.63 12.04
CA ASP A 290 4.53 5.69 12.95
C ASP A 290 4.87 5.34 14.40
N ASP A 291 5.07 6.37 15.22
CA ASP A 291 5.53 6.24 16.61
C ASP A 291 6.74 5.30 16.78
N PHE A 292 7.70 5.41 15.86
CA PHE A 292 8.94 4.64 15.88
C PHE A 292 9.70 4.85 17.21
N GLY A 293 10.05 3.76 17.89
CA GLY A 293 10.54 3.79 19.27
C GLY A 293 9.55 3.27 20.31
N ARG A 294 8.28 3.07 19.94
CA ARG A 294 7.21 2.61 20.84
C ARG A 294 6.64 1.24 20.45
N GLN A 295 7.29 0.55 19.52
CA GLN A 295 6.95 -0.81 19.13
C GLN A 295 7.36 -1.83 20.20
N GLN A 296 6.76 -3.02 20.16
CA GLN A 296 7.24 -4.14 20.98
C GLN A 296 8.67 -4.54 20.63
N VAL A 297 9.02 -4.47 19.35
CA VAL A 297 10.39 -4.67 18.85
C VAL A 297 11.24 -3.43 19.10
N ARG A 298 12.51 -3.65 19.46
CA ARG A 298 13.45 -2.53 19.64
C ARG A 298 13.77 -1.89 18.28
N PRO A 299 13.83 -0.54 18.20
CA PRO A 299 14.21 0.19 16.98
C PRO A 299 15.49 -0.31 16.30
N ARG A 300 16.48 -0.68 17.12
CA ARG A 300 17.76 -1.21 16.65
C ARG A 300 17.59 -2.51 15.85
N ASP A 301 16.68 -3.39 16.24
CA ASP A 301 16.50 -4.68 15.59
C ASP A 301 15.81 -4.51 14.23
N LEU A 302 14.81 -3.63 14.14
CA LEU A 302 14.19 -3.23 12.88
C LEU A 302 15.21 -2.63 11.91
N LEU A 303 16.05 -1.70 12.41
CA LEU A 303 17.06 -1.06 11.58
C LEU A 303 18.16 -2.04 11.16
N ASN A 304 18.58 -2.96 12.03
CA ASN A 304 19.49 -4.06 11.69
C ASN A 304 18.96 -4.91 10.54
N ARG A 305 17.68 -5.30 10.61
CA ARG A 305 17.00 -6.10 9.59
C ARG A 305 16.99 -5.42 8.22
N TRP A 306 17.02 -4.08 8.18
CA TRP A 306 16.97 -3.29 6.95
C TRP A 306 18.28 -2.60 6.56
N ILE A 307 19.42 -2.87 7.23
CA ILE A 307 20.72 -2.32 6.80
C ILE A 307 20.96 -2.66 5.31
N VAL A 308 20.95 -3.95 4.99
CA VAL A 308 21.22 -4.45 3.64
C VAL A 308 20.10 -4.04 2.65
N PRO A 309 18.81 -4.19 2.97
CA PRO A 309 17.72 -3.70 2.12
C PRO A 309 17.76 -2.21 1.76
N LEU A 310 18.10 -1.35 2.72
CA LEU A 310 18.19 0.10 2.49
C LEU A 310 19.42 0.49 1.65
N GLU A 311 20.54 -0.24 1.79
CA GLU A 311 21.78 0.01 1.05
C GLU A 311 21.72 -0.55 -0.37
N ASN A 312 21.33 -1.83 -0.52
CA ASN A 312 21.41 -2.58 -1.77
C ASN A 312 20.11 -2.63 -2.58
N ARG A 313 18.99 -2.13 -2.02
CA ARG A 313 17.65 -2.20 -2.63
C ARG A 313 17.17 -3.64 -2.89
N VAL A 314 17.64 -4.54 -2.04
CA VAL A 314 17.38 -5.97 -2.12
C VAL A 314 17.16 -6.51 -0.71
N ASP A 315 16.06 -7.24 -0.54
CA ASP A 315 15.74 -7.93 0.70
C ASP A 315 15.85 -9.45 0.51
N PHE A 316 16.17 -10.14 1.60
CA PHE A 316 16.30 -11.59 1.63
C PHE A 316 15.24 -12.16 2.53
N LEU A 317 14.37 -12.98 1.95
CA LEU A 317 13.31 -13.67 2.68
C LEU A 317 13.67 -15.14 2.82
N THR A 318 13.30 -15.73 3.95
CA THR A 318 13.56 -17.15 4.24
C THR A 318 12.24 -17.88 4.33
N LEU A 319 12.13 -19.00 3.63
CA LEU A 319 11.00 -19.92 3.71
C LEU A 319 11.14 -20.82 4.94
N HIS A 320 10.05 -21.44 5.41
CA HIS A 320 10.08 -22.38 6.55
C HIS A 320 11.01 -23.57 6.33
N ASN A 321 11.32 -23.90 5.07
CA ASN A 321 12.28 -24.95 4.69
C ASN A 321 13.74 -24.47 4.70
N GLY A 322 14.01 -23.23 5.12
CA GLY A 322 15.35 -22.63 5.19
C GLY A 322 15.86 -22.04 3.87
N ARG A 323 15.14 -22.18 2.75
CA ARG A 323 15.54 -21.57 1.47
C ARG A 323 15.47 -20.06 1.57
N LYS A 324 16.53 -19.40 1.13
CA LYS A 324 16.59 -17.94 1.01
C LYS A 324 16.31 -17.51 -0.42
N VAL A 325 15.54 -16.44 -0.57
CA VAL A 325 15.24 -15.83 -1.86
C VAL A 325 15.45 -14.33 -1.82
N GLU A 326 15.86 -13.79 -2.96
CA GLU A 326 16.11 -12.38 -3.16
C GLU A 326 14.85 -11.69 -3.69
N VAL A 327 14.38 -10.64 -3.01
CA VAL A 327 13.24 -9.83 -3.46
C VAL A 327 13.67 -8.37 -3.62
N PRO A 328 13.20 -7.65 -4.66
CA PRO A 328 13.42 -6.22 -4.77
C PRO A 328 12.88 -5.48 -3.54
N PHE A 329 13.67 -4.52 -3.05
CA PHE A 329 13.28 -3.61 -1.97
C PHE A 329 13.06 -2.21 -2.55
N ASP A 330 12.02 -2.08 -3.38
CA ASP A 330 11.64 -0.84 -4.07
C ASP A 330 10.60 -0.05 -3.27
N VAL A 331 10.79 0.07 -1.96
CA VAL A 331 9.89 0.76 -1.03
C VAL A 331 10.56 2.02 -0.49
N LEU A 332 9.78 3.10 -0.36
CA LEU A 332 10.19 4.29 0.40
C LEU A 332 9.81 4.08 1.88
N ILE A 333 10.79 3.77 2.73
CA ILE A 333 10.54 3.70 4.17
C ILE A 333 10.50 5.11 4.75
N VAL A 334 9.46 5.38 5.54
CA VAL A 334 9.30 6.62 6.29
C VAL A 334 9.16 6.26 7.76
N PHE A 335 10.07 6.73 8.61
CA PHE A 335 9.96 6.62 10.06
C PHE A 335 9.41 7.93 10.61
N SER A 336 8.43 7.86 11.52
CA SER A 336 7.90 9.00 12.26
C SER A 336 8.05 8.74 13.75
N THR A 337 8.66 9.67 14.49
CA THR A 337 8.87 9.51 15.94
C THR A 337 8.70 10.81 16.71
N ASN A 338 8.24 10.66 17.95
CA ASN A 338 8.21 11.74 18.94
C ASN A 338 9.52 11.84 19.75
N LEU A 339 10.42 10.87 19.59
CA LEU A 339 11.68 10.79 20.32
C LEU A 339 12.83 11.41 19.52
N PRO A 340 13.80 12.06 20.18
CA PRO A 340 15.05 12.46 19.53
C PRO A 340 15.76 11.26 18.88
N PRO A 341 16.35 11.42 17.67
CA PRO A 341 17.01 10.31 16.99
C PRO A 341 18.14 9.64 17.80
N LYS A 342 18.83 10.42 18.65
CA LYS A 342 19.92 9.94 19.52
C LYS A 342 19.44 8.96 20.59
N ASP A 343 18.17 9.02 20.97
CA ASP A 343 17.59 8.18 22.02
C ASP A 343 17.11 6.83 21.44
N LEU A 344 17.05 6.72 20.11
CA LEU A 344 16.56 5.54 19.41
C LEU A 344 17.70 4.64 18.93
N VAL A 345 18.79 5.24 18.43
CA VAL A 345 19.93 4.51 17.84
C VAL A 345 21.24 5.29 17.92
N ASP A 346 22.34 4.55 17.76
CA ASP A 346 23.69 5.11 17.71
C ASP A 346 24.00 5.91 16.42
N GLU A 347 25.15 6.58 16.43
CA GLU A 347 25.59 7.42 15.30
C GLU A 347 25.81 6.61 14.01
N ALA A 348 26.23 5.35 14.09
CA ALA A 348 26.47 4.52 12.93
C ALA A 348 25.17 4.22 12.17
N PHE A 349 24.06 3.99 12.88
CA PHE A 349 22.73 3.87 12.27
C PHE A 349 22.22 5.19 11.73
N LEU A 350 22.39 6.29 12.46
CA LEU A 350 21.98 7.59 11.98
C LEU A 350 22.66 7.94 10.65
N ARG A 351 23.91 7.51 10.40
CA ARG A 351 24.58 7.71 9.10
C ARG A 351 23.89 7.01 7.93
N ARG A 352 23.21 5.88 8.17
CA ARG A 352 22.46 5.12 7.14
C ARG A 352 21.10 5.73 6.81
N LEU A 353 20.48 6.42 7.77
CA LEU A 353 19.25 7.18 7.56
C LEU A 353 19.56 8.50 6.84
N ARG A 354 19.46 8.49 5.50
CA ARG A 354 19.89 9.63 4.66
C ARG A 354 19.18 10.95 4.98
N HIS A 355 17.85 10.94 5.01
CA HIS A 355 17.08 12.16 5.23
C HIS A 355 16.51 12.20 6.65
N LYS A 356 16.97 13.16 7.44
CA LYS A 356 16.45 13.45 8.79
C LYS A 356 15.76 14.79 8.76
N ILE A 357 14.45 14.79 8.99
CA ILE A 357 13.61 15.97 8.86
C ILE A 357 12.96 16.23 10.21
N GLU A 358 13.36 17.34 10.82
CA GLU A 358 12.75 17.80 12.06
C GLU A 358 11.43 18.52 11.73
N ILE A 359 10.35 18.11 12.38
CA ILE A 359 9.05 18.77 12.36
C ILE A 359 8.84 19.37 13.75
N GLY A 360 9.33 20.61 13.88
CA GLY A 360 9.33 21.38 15.11
C GLY A 360 7.99 22.06 15.41
N ASP A 361 8.02 22.90 16.44
CA ASP A 361 6.89 23.73 16.82
C ASP A 361 6.65 24.85 15.81
N PRO A 362 5.39 25.20 15.52
CA PRO A 362 5.09 26.30 14.62
C PRO A 362 5.53 27.63 15.23
N THR A 363 5.95 28.55 14.36
CA THR A 363 6.08 29.97 14.70
C THR A 363 4.70 30.58 15.00
N TYR A 364 4.66 31.78 15.60
CA TYR A 364 3.40 32.47 15.86
C TYR A 364 2.58 32.74 14.59
N GLU A 365 3.24 33.06 13.47
CA GLU A 365 2.55 33.28 12.19
C GLU A 365 2.00 31.99 11.59
N GLU A 366 2.79 30.91 11.63
CA GLU A 366 2.31 29.58 11.21
C GLU A 366 1.16 29.11 12.11
N TYR A 367 1.26 29.31 13.42
CA TYR A 367 0.22 28.96 14.39
C TYR A 367 -1.08 29.72 14.12
N ARG A 368 -0.98 31.02 13.83
CA ARG A 368 -2.13 31.87 13.43
C ARG A 368 -2.78 31.35 12.16
N GLU A 369 -1.99 31.02 11.14
CA GLU A 369 -2.51 30.47 9.88
C GLU A 369 -3.20 29.11 10.08
N ILE A 370 -2.60 28.23 10.90
CA ILE A 370 -3.23 26.95 11.28
C ILE A 370 -4.59 27.22 11.95
N PHE A 371 -4.63 28.15 12.92
CA PHE A 371 -5.84 28.47 13.66
C PHE A 371 -6.96 28.99 12.76
N LYS A 372 -6.64 29.90 11.82
CA LYS A 372 -7.59 30.40 10.82
C LYS A 372 -8.21 29.28 10.00
N ARG A 373 -7.38 28.38 9.46
CA ARG A 373 -7.84 27.25 8.64
C ARG A 373 -8.71 26.29 9.43
N VAL A 374 -8.27 25.92 10.63
CA VAL A 374 -9.01 25.00 11.51
C VAL A 374 -10.34 25.60 11.96
N ALA A 375 -10.36 26.88 12.34
CA ALA A 375 -11.58 27.56 12.74
C ALA A 375 -12.58 27.62 11.57
N ALA A 376 -12.11 27.93 10.35
CA ALA A 376 -12.95 27.90 9.15
C ALA A 376 -13.52 26.50 8.86
N ASP A 377 -12.69 25.46 8.89
CA ASP A 377 -13.11 24.06 8.66
C ASP A 377 -14.14 23.59 9.69
N LYS A 378 -13.92 23.93 10.96
CA LYS A 378 -14.82 23.58 12.08
C LYS A 378 -15.99 24.54 12.26
N LYS A 379 -16.11 25.57 11.43
CA LYS A 379 -17.14 26.63 11.51
C LYS A 379 -17.17 27.35 12.85
N VAL A 380 -16.01 27.56 13.46
CA VAL A 380 -15.82 28.42 14.64
C VAL A 380 -15.50 29.84 14.16
N GLU A 381 -16.18 30.84 14.68
CA GLU A 381 -15.91 32.23 14.32
C GLU A 381 -14.53 32.67 14.81
N TYR A 382 -13.61 32.87 13.87
CA TYR A 382 -12.23 33.25 14.14
C TYR A 382 -12.10 34.72 14.55
N SER A 383 -11.29 35.01 15.56
CA SER A 383 -10.96 36.37 15.99
C SER A 383 -9.46 36.53 16.21
N ASP A 384 -8.85 37.50 15.53
CA ASP A 384 -7.44 37.85 15.75
C ASP A 384 -7.20 38.39 17.17
N GLN A 385 -8.15 39.13 17.72
CA GLN A 385 -8.10 39.59 19.11
C GLN A 385 -8.24 38.42 20.09
N GLY A 386 -9.11 37.46 19.79
CA GLY A 386 -9.25 36.23 20.57
C GLY A 386 -7.98 35.38 20.56
N LEU A 387 -7.35 35.21 19.39
CA LEU A 387 -6.07 34.51 19.28
C LEU A 387 -4.96 35.22 20.06
N ALA A 388 -4.86 36.54 19.95
CA ALA A 388 -3.86 37.31 20.70
C ALA A 388 -4.03 37.13 22.22
N TYR A 389 -5.28 37.17 22.71
CA TYR A 389 -5.61 36.87 24.10
C TYR A 389 -5.19 35.45 24.52
N LEU A 390 -5.56 34.44 23.73
CA LEU A 390 -5.17 33.05 23.97
C LEU A 390 -3.65 32.89 24.06
N LEU A 391 -2.91 33.45 23.10
CA LEU A 391 -1.46 33.41 23.08
C LEU A 391 -0.84 34.06 24.33
N GLN A 392 -1.35 35.22 24.74
CA GLN A 392 -0.83 35.93 25.91
C GLN A 392 -1.11 35.17 27.21
N GLU A 393 -2.37 34.80 27.47
CA GLU A 393 -2.80 34.23 28.75
C GLU A 393 -2.45 32.75 28.93
N TRP A 394 -2.55 31.96 27.85
CA TRP A 394 -2.43 30.50 27.94
C TRP A 394 -1.09 29.97 27.45
N TYR A 395 -0.35 30.74 26.64
CA TYR A 395 0.96 30.32 26.15
C TYR A 395 2.10 31.09 26.79
N ILE A 396 2.15 32.42 26.63
CA ILE A 396 3.29 33.24 27.06
C ILE A 396 3.38 33.26 28.59
N LYS A 397 2.31 33.64 29.30
CA LYS A 397 2.32 33.71 30.77
C LYS A 397 2.58 32.37 31.45
N ARG A 398 2.15 31.28 30.81
CA ARG A 398 2.27 29.90 31.32
C ARG A 398 3.46 29.14 30.74
N ASN A 399 4.32 29.81 29.96
CA ASN A 399 5.49 29.22 29.30
C ASN A 399 5.19 27.92 28.52
N ARG A 400 4.06 27.86 27.83
CA ARG A 400 3.67 26.69 27.02
C ARG A 400 4.21 26.80 25.59
N LYS A 401 4.69 25.69 25.05
CA LYS A 401 5.11 25.60 23.64
C LYS A 401 3.89 25.52 22.73
N LEU A 402 3.97 26.13 21.56
CA LEU A 402 2.97 26.00 20.51
C LEU A 402 3.04 24.60 19.90
N ARG A 403 1.90 23.96 19.63
CA ARG A 403 1.81 22.73 18.83
C ARG A 403 0.81 22.92 17.71
N ALA A 404 1.08 22.37 16.54
CA ALA A 404 0.18 22.49 15.38
C ALA A 404 -1.20 21.83 15.61
N SER A 405 -1.31 20.93 16.59
CA SER A 405 -2.55 20.26 17.01
C SER A 405 -3.43 21.10 17.91
N HIS A 406 -2.86 22.01 18.72
CA HIS A 406 -3.63 22.77 19.70
C HIS A 406 -4.81 23.53 19.09
N PRO A 407 -4.71 24.19 17.91
CA PRO A 407 -5.88 24.87 17.33
C PRO A 407 -7.06 23.94 17.07
N ARG A 408 -6.79 22.71 16.60
CA ARG A 408 -7.82 21.70 16.35
C ARG A 408 -8.49 21.31 17.66
N ASP A 409 -7.69 20.95 18.65
CA ASP A 409 -8.20 20.42 19.91
C ASP A 409 -8.93 21.52 20.71
N LEU A 410 -8.44 22.77 20.69
CA LEU A 410 -9.11 23.92 21.30
C LEU A 410 -10.42 24.27 20.59
N CYS A 411 -10.46 24.24 19.25
CA CYS A 411 -11.72 24.44 18.52
C CYS A 411 -12.73 23.31 18.80
N ASP A 412 -12.26 22.06 18.98
CA ASP A 412 -13.13 20.95 19.41
C ASP A 412 -13.75 21.22 20.80
N GLN A 413 -12.95 21.69 21.76
CA GLN A 413 -13.48 22.10 23.07
C GLN A 413 -14.49 23.25 22.94
N ILE A 414 -14.22 24.28 22.13
CA ILE A 414 -15.15 25.38 21.89
C ILE A 414 -16.48 24.86 21.33
N LEU A 415 -16.43 23.94 20.37
CA LEU A 415 -17.64 23.34 19.78
C LEU A 415 -18.44 22.56 20.81
N ASP A 416 -17.79 21.74 21.63
CA ASP A 416 -18.48 20.94 22.64
C ASP A 416 -19.15 21.82 23.70
N ILE A 417 -18.45 22.86 24.16
CA ILE A 417 -18.99 23.87 25.10
C ILE A 417 -20.16 24.64 24.47
N ALA A 418 -19.99 25.12 23.22
CA ALA A 418 -21.00 25.89 22.52
C ALA A 418 -22.29 25.09 22.29
N ARG A 419 -22.16 23.81 21.90
CA ARG A 419 -23.30 22.89 21.76
C ARG A 419 -24.02 22.69 23.10
N TYR A 420 -23.27 22.46 24.18
CA TYR A 420 -23.86 22.25 25.50
C TYR A 420 -24.63 23.49 25.98
N LEU A 421 -24.07 24.67 25.78
CA LEU A 421 -24.69 25.94 26.19
C LEU A 421 -25.72 26.47 25.18
N SER A 422 -25.90 25.81 24.04
CA SER A 422 -26.79 26.25 22.95
C SER A 422 -26.47 27.66 22.44
N VAL A 423 -25.18 27.99 22.30
CA VAL A 423 -24.69 29.28 21.79
C VAL A 423 -23.81 29.10 20.55
N PRO A 424 -23.60 30.15 19.73
CA PRO A 424 -22.71 30.07 18.58
C PRO A 424 -21.24 29.81 19.00
N PRO A 425 -20.50 28.97 18.26
CA PRO A 425 -19.09 28.70 18.53
C PRO A 425 -18.22 29.87 18.04
N THR A 426 -17.68 30.64 18.97
CA THR A 426 -16.88 31.84 18.68
C THR A 426 -15.58 31.87 19.50
N MET A 427 -14.53 32.49 18.97
CA MET A 427 -13.28 32.74 19.70
C MET A 427 -13.40 33.93 20.67
N SER A 428 -14.43 33.93 21.51
CA SER A 428 -14.57 34.92 22.60
C SER A 428 -13.63 34.58 23.77
N ARG A 429 -13.28 35.57 24.61
CA ARG A 429 -12.41 35.34 25.78
C ARG A 429 -12.96 34.24 26.69
N GLU A 430 -14.26 34.29 26.97
CA GLU A 430 -14.93 33.30 27.83
C GLU A 430 -14.85 31.88 27.24
N MET A 431 -15.12 31.72 25.94
CA MET A 431 -15.04 30.41 25.29
C MET A 431 -13.61 29.89 25.25
N LEU A 432 -12.64 30.75 24.97
CA LEU A 432 -11.22 30.39 24.96
C LEU A 432 -10.73 29.97 26.35
N ASP A 433 -11.13 30.68 27.40
CA ASP A 433 -10.75 30.30 28.77
C ASP A 433 -11.37 28.97 29.18
N ARG A 434 -12.66 28.74 28.90
CA ARG A 434 -13.32 27.44 29.17
C ARG A 434 -12.66 26.30 28.40
N ALA A 435 -12.40 26.50 27.10
CA ALA A 435 -11.76 25.51 26.24
C ALA A 435 -10.32 25.19 26.69
N ALA A 436 -9.53 26.22 26.97
CA ALA A 436 -8.14 26.07 27.37
C ALA A 436 -8.01 25.48 28.79
N THR A 437 -8.91 25.83 29.71
CA THR A 437 -8.96 25.22 31.06
C THR A 437 -9.28 23.73 30.97
N SER A 438 -10.21 23.34 30.10
CA SER A 438 -10.58 21.93 29.88
C SER A 438 -9.44 21.14 29.23
N TYR A 439 -8.78 21.71 28.22
CA TYR A 439 -7.75 21.02 27.45
C TYR A 439 -6.39 20.96 28.15
N PHE A 440 -5.91 22.09 28.68
CA PHE A 440 -4.61 22.17 29.32
C PHE A 440 -4.72 21.73 30.78
N VAL A 441 -4.43 20.45 31.02
CA VAL A 441 -4.24 19.91 32.35
C VAL A 441 -2.82 20.22 32.83
N ASP A 442 -2.68 20.74 34.04
CA ASP A 442 -1.39 20.81 34.73
C ASP A 442 -1.13 19.42 35.33
N ILE A 443 -0.17 18.69 34.72
CA ILE A 443 0.30 17.37 35.18
C ILE A 443 1.60 17.56 35.95
#